data_AF-A0A644VIK0-F1
#
_entry.id   AF-A0A644VIK0-F1
#
_cell.length_a   1.000
_cell.length_b   1.000
_cell.length_c   1.000
_cell.angle_alpha   90.00
_cell.angle_beta   90.00
_cell.angle_gamma   90.00
#
_symmetry.space_group_name_H-M   'P 1'
#
loop_
_entity.id
_entity.type
_entity.pdbx_description
1 polymer ?
#
loop_
_entity_poly.entity_id
_entity_poly.type
_entity_poly.pdbx_seq_one_letter_code
_entity_poly.pdbx_strand_id
1 'polypeptide(L)'
;MTMKKITFIFLAVMSVFSGLQAQDIRKLSIDSDIINLDAGETYKITPNTAGASYEIFKGVTSQGIFPYTKAINTIVGLKLNRATLTLGFEEPFILVSTIVPDQTVTYTSSDATVATVSSTGLVTGKTAGTATITATAGEQTAVCEVTVKTLAERIADAAGTTATIIVYGNEEIPATISINTDNSIITLTTADNTERILKKTGVGNLLNIGAASVSAKVILDGYVNVKGLATMEYGGTDEENNTASLINVAAGSELTLKGHAKVSGNAYVLSNPAGVNILGGGITAYGRLVVDEDAQISNNIVCCTKPYPTPWSADSRNGHATWGGAVYVTGSGVMEIRGNAKISGNKSINKGGNAIGGAIFPEGSTVYMYGGEISGNSTEASHRASSGAVQLTSGRLIMVGGIIKDNTLKFGGAGTGVACYANADKLFISGSASIPAISGERVSVLTDYTTITGITIRQDVGNTVHLDANCRARVAGIPAGTAPVVTFDIKKTTTTRALGKYDPDTYALSDFTIEDPAPVDKFELGSYIITPSNYATFSLETVTDKEIKPDGTVGAK
;
A
#
# COMPACT_ATOMS: atom_id res chain seq x y z
N MET A 1 40.94 24.53 -2.19
CA MET A 1 41.08 24.68 -3.66
C MET A 1 39.77 24.22 -4.28
N THR A 2 38.89 25.14 -4.62
CA THR A 2 37.63 24.84 -5.32
C THR A 2 37.59 25.79 -6.50
N MET A 3 38.07 25.32 -7.65
CA MET A 3 38.00 26.07 -8.90
C MET A 3 36.54 26.30 -9.24
N LYS A 4 36.07 27.55 -9.09
CA LYS A 4 34.83 28.00 -9.73
C LYS A 4 35.10 27.98 -11.23
N LYS A 5 34.48 27.06 -11.96
CA LYS A 5 34.37 27.14 -13.43
C LYS A 5 33.57 28.41 -13.75
N ILE A 6 34.28 29.46 -14.15
CA ILE A 6 33.67 30.70 -14.65
C ILE A 6 33.35 30.45 -16.12
N THR A 7 32.08 30.15 -16.42
CA THR A 7 31.57 30.08 -17.78
C THR A 7 31.33 31.52 -18.27
N PHE A 8 32.25 32.08 -19.05
CA PHE A 8 32.10 33.40 -19.67
C PHE A 8 31.11 33.33 -20.85
N ILE A 9 30.05 34.14 -20.79
CA ILE A 9 29.04 34.24 -21.86
C ILE A 9 29.41 35.38 -22.82
N PHE A 10 29.57 34.99 -24.09
CA PHE A 10 29.99 35.74 -25.28
C PHE A 10 29.18 37.01 -25.63
N LEU A 11 28.11 37.36 -24.89
CA LEU A 11 27.10 38.31 -25.35
C LEU A 11 27.26 39.75 -24.82
N ALA A 12 27.97 39.94 -23.71
CA ALA A 12 28.15 41.26 -23.09
C ALA A 12 29.13 42.18 -23.86
N VAL A 13 29.98 41.62 -24.73
CA VAL A 13 31.03 42.39 -25.42
C VAL A 13 30.49 43.12 -26.65
N MET A 14 29.41 42.65 -27.28
CA MET A 14 28.88 43.28 -28.50
C MET A 14 28.11 44.59 -28.26
N SER A 15 27.56 44.82 -27.06
CA SER A 15 26.74 46.03 -26.78
C SER A 15 27.54 47.28 -26.43
N VAL A 16 28.86 47.15 -26.21
CA VAL A 16 29.74 48.26 -25.78
C VAL A 16 30.37 49.00 -26.97
N PHE A 17 30.27 48.47 -28.19
CA PHE A 17 30.91 49.05 -29.38
C PHE A 17 29.87 49.54 -30.40
N SER A 18 29.18 50.64 -30.10
CA SER A 18 28.23 51.30 -31.02
C SER A 18 28.92 52.07 -32.16
N GLY A 19 30.03 51.57 -32.70
CA GLY A 19 30.80 52.27 -33.73
C GLY A 19 31.81 51.44 -34.54
N LEU A 20 31.91 50.12 -34.31
CA LEU A 20 32.75 49.23 -35.12
C LEU A 20 31.88 48.26 -35.90
N GLN A 21 32.03 48.24 -37.22
CA GLN A 21 31.34 47.27 -38.07
C GLN A 21 31.84 45.86 -37.73
N ALA A 22 30.93 44.88 -37.69
CA ALA A 22 31.19 43.51 -37.27
C ALA A 22 32.25 42.73 -38.10
N GLN A 23 32.87 43.36 -39.11
CA GLN A 23 33.81 42.73 -40.05
C GLN A 23 35.29 42.80 -39.62
N ASP A 24 35.63 43.51 -38.54
CA ASP A 24 37.04 43.76 -38.16
C ASP A 24 37.59 42.88 -37.02
N ILE A 25 36.78 42.01 -36.41
CA ILE A 25 37.22 41.14 -35.29
C ILE A 25 37.57 39.75 -35.84
N ARG A 26 38.87 39.46 -36.01
CA ARG A 26 39.33 38.18 -36.59
C ARG A 26 39.67 37.09 -35.57
N LYS A 27 40.09 37.44 -34.35
CA LYS A 27 40.33 36.52 -33.23
C LYS A 27 40.09 37.20 -31.88
N LEU A 28 39.52 36.44 -30.94
CA LEU A 28 39.36 36.81 -29.53
C LEU A 28 40.13 35.77 -28.70
N SER A 29 41.08 36.24 -27.88
CA SER A 29 41.80 35.42 -26.91
C SER A 29 41.52 35.95 -25.51
N ILE A 30 41.18 35.05 -24.57
CA ILE A 30 40.91 35.38 -23.17
C ILE A 30 41.90 34.57 -22.32
N ASP A 31 42.83 35.27 -21.67
CA ASP A 31 43.72 34.70 -20.66
C ASP A 31 43.57 35.52 -19.38
N SER A 32 43.20 34.83 -18.29
CA SER A 32 43.22 35.27 -16.88
C SER A 32 43.26 36.80 -16.64
N ASP A 33 42.19 37.52 -16.99
CA ASP A 33 41.94 38.96 -16.76
C ASP A 33 42.32 39.94 -17.89
N ILE A 34 42.72 39.44 -19.07
CA ILE A 34 43.08 40.27 -20.24
C ILE A 34 42.30 39.83 -21.49
N ILE A 35 41.73 40.79 -22.22
CA ILE A 35 41.17 40.59 -23.57
C ILE A 35 42.10 41.27 -24.57
N ASN A 36 42.59 40.49 -25.54
CA ASN A 36 43.39 40.98 -26.67
C ASN A 36 42.54 40.96 -27.96
N LEU A 37 42.43 42.11 -28.62
CA LEU A 37 41.82 42.25 -29.94
C LEU A 37 42.93 42.55 -30.96
N ASP A 38 42.88 41.89 -32.12
CA ASP A 38 43.89 41.95 -33.20
C ASP A 38 44.11 43.35 -33.83
N ALA A 39 43.55 44.42 -33.25
CA ALA A 39 43.82 45.81 -33.62
C ALA A 39 44.90 46.49 -32.74
N GLY A 40 45.60 45.75 -31.87
CA GLY A 40 46.74 46.27 -31.10
C GLY A 40 46.39 47.00 -29.80
N GLU A 41 45.15 46.89 -29.32
CA GLU A 41 44.70 47.50 -28.07
C GLU A 41 44.43 46.43 -27.01
N THR A 42 45.03 46.60 -25.83
CA THR A 42 44.89 45.69 -24.70
C THR A 42 43.95 46.29 -23.66
N TYR A 43 42.96 45.51 -23.21
CA TYR A 43 42.01 45.94 -22.18
C TYR A 43 42.24 45.14 -20.91
N LYS A 44 42.43 45.85 -19.78
CA LYS A 44 42.56 45.24 -18.45
C LYS A 44 41.21 45.29 -17.74
N ILE A 45 40.75 44.14 -17.26
CA ILE A 45 39.53 44.02 -16.46
C ILE A 45 39.97 43.89 -15.01
N THR A 46 39.52 44.79 -14.13
CA THR A 46 39.80 44.70 -12.69
C THR A 46 38.49 44.46 -11.95
N PRO A 47 38.38 43.44 -11.07
CA PRO A 47 37.23 43.28 -10.20
C PRO A 47 37.17 44.46 -9.21
N ASN A 48 36.07 45.22 -9.21
CA ASN A 48 35.87 46.23 -8.17
C ASN A 48 35.53 45.51 -6.84
N THR A 49 36.23 45.88 -5.77
CA THR A 49 36.10 45.33 -4.39
C THR A 49 34.70 45.47 -3.77
N ALA A 50 33.73 46.08 -4.45
CA ALA A 50 32.31 46.15 -4.08
C ALA A 50 31.40 45.12 -4.78
N GLY A 51 31.93 44.18 -5.57
CA GLY A 51 31.28 42.89 -5.81
C GLY A 51 30.22 42.76 -6.93
N ALA A 52 30.03 43.73 -7.83
CA ALA A 52 29.06 43.54 -8.93
C ALA A 52 29.34 44.28 -10.26
N SER A 53 30.48 44.97 -10.39
CA SER A 53 30.81 45.72 -11.62
C SER A 53 32.23 45.41 -12.11
N TYR A 54 32.34 45.19 -13.42
CA TYR A 54 33.62 45.11 -14.14
C TYR A 54 33.91 46.47 -14.76
N GLU A 55 35.06 47.05 -14.45
CA GLU A 55 35.54 48.30 -15.05
C GLU A 55 36.46 47.96 -16.24
N ILE A 56 36.18 48.54 -17.41
CA ILE A 56 36.98 48.37 -18.64
C ILE A 56 37.73 49.68 -18.91
N PHE A 57 39.06 49.64 -18.84
CA PHE A 57 39.93 50.77 -19.19
C PHE A 57 40.41 50.64 -20.64
N LYS A 58 40.40 51.75 -21.42
CA LYS A 58 40.98 51.80 -22.77
C LYS A 58 42.32 52.55 -22.75
N GLY A 59 43.39 51.93 -23.25
CA GLY A 59 44.63 52.59 -23.70
C GLY A 59 45.71 52.88 -22.64
N VAL A 60 46.97 52.94 -23.11
CA VAL A 60 48.23 52.68 -22.38
C VAL A 60 48.69 53.83 -21.45
N THR A 61 49.34 53.45 -20.33
CA THR A 61 50.16 54.31 -19.46
C THR A 61 51.22 55.10 -20.26
N SER A 62 51.28 56.43 -20.18
CA SER A 62 52.03 57.13 -19.12
C SER A 62 51.50 58.53 -18.76
N GLN A 63 50.31 58.93 -19.20
CA GLN A 63 49.75 60.24 -18.88
C GLN A 63 48.23 60.17 -18.73
N GLY A 64 47.74 60.41 -17.51
CA GLY A 64 46.40 60.95 -17.28
C GLY A 64 45.30 59.95 -16.91
N ILE A 65 44.54 60.34 -15.88
CA ILE A 65 43.29 59.71 -15.42
C ILE A 65 42.18 60.10 -16.40
N PHE A 66 41.45 59.13 -16.94
CA PHE A 66 40.18 59.36 -17.64
C PHE A 66 39.02 58.83 -16.79
N PRO A 67 38.05 59.67 -16.38
CA PRO A 67 36.84 59.20 -15.73
C PRO A 67 35.86 58.74 -16.81
N TYR A 68 35.73 57.43 -16.98
CA TYR A 68 34.58 56.84 -17.66
C TYR A 68 34.11 55.61 -16.87
N THR A 69 33.58 55.84 -15.68
CA THR A 69 32.81 54.83 -14.93
C THR A 69 31.39 54.81 -15.49
N LYS A 70 31.16 54.06 -16.57
CA LYS A 70 29.78 53.64 -16.90
C LYS A 70 29.56 52.29 -16.22
N ALA A 71 28.96 52.31 -15.04
CA ALA A 71 28.43 51.08 -14.46
C ALA A 71 27.47 50.45 -15.48
N ILE A 72 27.71 49.19 -15.87
CA ILE A 72 26.75 48.44 -16.69
C ILE A 72 25.57 48.11 -15.76
N ASN A 73 24.66 49.07 -15.62
CA ASN A 73 23.39 48.91 -14.91
C ASN A 73 22.32 48.25 -15.79
N THR A 74 22.65 47.97 -17.06
CA THR A 74 21.76 47.32 -18.01
C THR A 74 21.86 45.81 -17.86
N ILE A 75 20.73 45.17 -17.58
CA ILE A 75 20.64 43.71 -17.43
C ILE A 75 21.01 43.02 -18.74
N VAL A 76 22.02 42.16 -18.70
CA VAL A 76 22.51 41.33 -19.80
C VAL A 76 21.85 39.94 -19.71
N GLY A 77 20.55 39.90 -19.96
CA GLY A 77 19.75 38.68 -20.09
C GLY A 77 19.34 38.04 -18.76
N LEU A 78 18.06 37.69 -18.69
CA LEU A 78 17.49 36.83 -17.65
C LEU A 78 17.23 35.44 -18.26
N LYS A 79 17.74 34.38 -17.62
CA LYS A 79 17.54 32.99 -18.06
C LYS A 79 17.04 32.12 -16.92
N LEU A 80 16.16 31.18 -17.24
CA LEU A 80 15.72 30.11 -16.33
C LEU A 80 16.41 28.78 -16.65
N ASN A 81 16.60 27.95 -15.63
CA ASN A 81 17.15 26.59 -15.80
C ASN A 81 16.20 25.64 -16.55
N ARG A 82 14.91 25.99 -16.65
CA ARG A 82 13.88 25.27 -17.39
C ARG A 82 12.98 26.24 -18.14
N ALA A 83 12.65 25.87 -19.38
CA ALA A 83 11.63 26.54 -20.19
C ALA A 83 10.27 25.84 -20.09
N THR A 84 10.28 24.54 -19.76
CA THR A 84 9.08 23.74 -19.51
C THR A 84 9.30 22.83 -18.30
N LEU A 85 8.22 22.50 -17.60
CA LEU A 85 8.21 21.67 -16.41
C LEU A 85 6.90 20.86 -16.33
N THR A 86 6.98 19.59 -15.96
CA THR A 86 5.82 18.76 -15.63
C THR A 86 5.90 18.38 -14.16
N LEU A 87 4.81 18.62 -13.40
CA LEU A 87 4.73 18.38 -11.96
C LEU A 87 3.49 17.54 -11.62
N GLY A 88 3.54 16.79 -10.53
CA GLY A 88 2.38 16.25 -9.85
C GLY A 88 1.75 17.24 -8.85
N PHE A 89 0.68 16.79 -8.20
CA PHE A 89 0.04 17.52 -7.11
C PHE A 89 1.01 17.74 -5.93
N GLU A 90 1.12 18.98 -5.46
CA GLU A 90 2.03 19.45 -4.42
C GLU A 90 3.51 19.16 -4.68
N GLU A 91 3.89 18.78 -5.91
CA GLU A 91 5.28 18.51 -6.26
C GLU A 91 6.09 19.83 -6.28
N PRO A 92 7.16 19.93 -5.48
CA PRO A 92 8.01 21.12 -5.44
C PRO A 92 9.12 21.07 -6.49
N PHE A 93 9.40 22.21 -7.12
CA PHE A 93 10.56 22.37 -7.99
C PHE A 93 11.20 23.76 -7.82
N ILE A 94 12.52 23.82 -7.66
CA ILE A 94 13.24 25.10 -7.60
C ILE A 94 13.59 25.57 -9.01
N LEU A 95 12.90 26.61 -9.46
CA LEU A 95 13.13 27.28 -10.74
C LEU A 95 14.23 28.34 -10.58
N VAL A 96 15.45 27.96 -10.94
CA VAL A 96 16.64 28.81 -10.77
C VAL A 96 16.73 29.81 -11.91
N SER A 97 16.85 31.09 -11.56
CA SER A 97 17.17 32.18 -12.50
C SER A 97 18.66 32.50 -12.50
N THR A 98 19.16 32.97 -13.63
CA THR A 98 20.52 33.48 -13.81
C THR A 98 20.43 34.82 -14.53
N ILE A 99 21.05 35.84 -13.95
CA ILE A 99 21.01 37.24 -14.40
C ILE A 99 22.37 37.91 -14.20
N VAL A 100 22.73 38.86 -15.07
CA VAL A 100 23.98 39.63 -14.98
C VAL A 100 23.74 41.12 -15.26
N PRO A 101 24.21 42.07 -14.44
CA PRO A 101 24.72 41.85 -13.08
C PRO A 101 23.63 41.28 -12.17
N ASP A 102 24.01 40.75 -11.00
CA ASP A 102 23.05 40.21 -10.04
C ASP A 102 22.00 41.27 -9.69
N GLN A 103 20.73 40.90 -9.88
CA GLN A 103 19.57 41.74 -9.54
C GLN A 103 18.49 40.90 -8.87
N THR A 104 17.63 41.58 -8.11
CA THR A 104 16.43 40.97 -7.55
C THR A 104 15.51 40.50 -8.67
N VAL A 105 15.22 39.20 -8.70
CA VAL A 105 14.27 38.59 -9.62
C VAL A 105 12.94 38.41 -8.89
N THR A 106 11.85 38.87 -9.51
CA THR A 106 10.48 38.61 -9.04
C THR A 106 9.85 37.52 -9.88
N TYR A 107 9.05 36.66 -9.24
CA TYR A 107 8.35 35.57 -9.91
C TYR A 107 6.85 35.78 -9.81
N THR A 108 6.13 35.49 -10.89
CA THR A 108 4.66 35.48 -10.93
C THR A 108 4.17 34.22 -11.63
N SER A 109 2.97 33.76 -11.27
CA SER A 109 2.25 32.71 -11.97
C SER A 109 1.07 33.30 -12.73
N SER A 110 0.83 32.82 -13.95
CA SER A 110 -0.37 33.17 -14.71
C SER A 110 -1.65 32.61 -14.08
N ASP A 111 -1.54 31.50 -13.35
CA ASP A 111 -2.65 30.85 -12.65
C ASP A 111 -2.12 30.14 -11.39
N ALA A 112 -2.30 30.81 -10.24
CA ALA A 112 -1.90 30.28 -8.94
C ALA A 112 -2.74 29.08 -8.47
N THR A 113 -3.91 28.84 -9.07
CA THR A 113 -4.75 27.67 -8.76
C THR A 113 -4.22 26.39 -9.42
N VAL A 114 -3.45 26.54 -10.50
CA VAL A 114 -2.75 25.45 -11.21
C VAL A 114 -1.33 25.28 -10.67
N ALA A 115 -0.53 26.36 -10.60
CA ALA A 115 0.82 26.31 -10.05
C ALA A 115 1.18 27.61 -9.33
N THR A 116 1.74 27.48 -8.13
CA THR A 116 2.25 28.62 -7.35
C THR A 116 3.75 28.76 -7.50
N VAL A 117 4.29 29.96 -7.27
CA VAL A 117 5.72 30.22 -7.21
C VAL A 117 6.01 31.19 -6.05
N SER A 118 7.03 30.89 -5.23
CA SER A 118 7.48 31.77 -4.15
C SER A 118 8.51 32.79 -4.63
N SER A 119 8.89 33.73 -3.76
CA SER A 119 9.93 34.73 -4.05
C SER A 119 11.32 34.13 -4.30
N THR A 120 11.58 32.88 -3.87
CA THR A 120 12.84 32.17 -4.10
C THR A 120 12.81 31.29 -5.35
N GLY A 121 11.72 31.32 -6.13
CA GLY A 121 11.55 30.49 -7.31
C GLY A 121 11.12 29.04 -7.01
N LEU A 122 10.71 28.72 -5.77
CA LEU A 122 10.06 27.44 -5.48
C LEU A 122 8.66 27.41 -6.12
N VAL A 123 8.53 26.58 -7.16
CA VAL A 123 7.28 26.29 -7.87
C VAL A 123 6.61 25.06 -7.24
N THR A 124 5.29 25.10 -7.05
CA THR A 124 4.51 23.98 -6.52
C THR A 124 3.26 23.76 -7.35
N GLY A 125 3.07 22.54 -7.85
CA GLY A 125 1.86 22.14 -8.58
C GLY A 125 0.64 22.03 -7.67
N LYS A 126 -0.52 22.50 -8.11
CA LYS A 126 -1.76 22.58 -7.30
C LYS A 126 -2.94 21.88 -7.94
N THR A 127 -3.26 22.14 -9.20
CA THR A 127 -4.38 21.49 -9.90
C THR A 127 -3.94 21.12 -11.30
N ALA A 128 -4.44 20.01 -11.82
CA ALA A 128 -4.12 19.60 -13.19
C ALA A 128 -4.48 20.70 -14.20
N GLY A 129 -3.55 20.99 -15.12
CA GLY A 129 -3.66 22.12 -16.04
C GLY A 129 -2.31 22.71 -16.39
N THR A 130 -2.32 23.87 -17.05
CA THR A 130 -1.10 24.58 -17.49
C THR A 130 -1.06 26.00 -16.93
N ALA A 131 0.08 26.40 -16.38
CA ALA A 131 0.36 27.76 -15.94
C ALA A 131 1.73 28.21 -16.43
N THR A 132 1.89 29.50 -16.71
CA THR A 132 3.19 30.08 -17.07
C THR A 132 3.77 30.81 -15.86
N ILE A 133 4.97 30.41 -15.45
CA ILE A 133 5.75 31.12 -14.43
C ILE A 133 6.64 32.14 -15.15
N THR A 134 6.50 33.42 -14.79
CA THR A 134 7.31 34.52 -15.33
C THR A 134 8.28 35.01 -14.28
N ALA A 135 9.57 34.98 -14.60
CA ALA A 135 10.60 35.67 -13.85
C ALA A 135 10.89 37.03 -14.49
N THR A 136 10.97 38.08 -13.67
CA THR A 136 11.20 39.46 -14.12
C THR A 136 12.33 40.08 -13.32
N ALA A 137 13.22 40.79 -14.00
CA ALA A 137 14.20 41.66 -13.38
C ALA A 137 14.41 42.87 -14.28
N GLY A 138 14.20 44.07 -13.74
CA GLY A 138 14.12 45.30 -14.53
C GLY A 138 13.14 45.15 -15.70
N GLU A 139 13.62 45.36 -16.93
CA GLU A 139 12.84 45.21 -18.17
C GLU A 139 12.94 43.82 -18.81
N GLN A 140 13.73 42.91 -18.24
CA GLN A 140 13.96 41.58 -18.78
C GLN A 140 12.99 40.57 -18.17
N THR A 141 12.46 39.67 -19.01
CA THR A 141 11.59 38.58 -18.57
C THR A 141 12.08 37.24 -19.11
N ALA A 142 11.81 36.18 -18.35
CA ALA A 142 11.99 34.80 -18.77
C ALA A 142 10.80 33.98 -18.29
N VAL A 143 10.39 33.00 -19.09
CA VAL A 143 9.17 32.22 -18.83
C VAL A 143 9.47 30.73 -18.74
N CYS A 144 8.69 30.04 -17.90
CA CYS A 144 8.65 28.59 -17.80
C CYS A 144 7.18 28.14 -17.87
N GLU A 145 6.85 27.29 -18.85
CA GLU A 145 5.54 26.66 -18.94
C GLU A 145 5.48 25.46 -17.99
N VAL A 146 4.52 25.45 -17.07
CA VAL A 146 4.33 24.39 -16.08
C VAL A 146 3.05 23.64 -16.41
N THR A 147 3.16 22.34 -16.66
CA THR A 147 2.04 21.41 -16.77
C THR A 147 1.91 20.61 -15.49
N VAL A 148 0.80 20.71 -14.79
CA VAL A 148 0.50 19.86 -13.64
C VAL A 148 -0.37 18.71 -14.10
N LYS A 149 0.01 17.49 -13.71
CA LYS A 149 -0.69 16.25 -14.05
C LYS A 149 -1.27 15.59 -12.80
N THR A 150 -2.47 15.03 -12.93
CA THR A 150 -3.05 14.12 -11.93
C THR A 150 -2.21 12.85 -11.78
N LEU A 151 -2.36 12.15 -10.66
CA LEU A 151 -1.78 10.81 -10.51
C LEU A 151 -2.16 9.85 -11.66
N ALA A 152 -3.41 9.89 -12.13
CA ALA A 152 -3.89 9.02 -13.20
C ALA A 152 -3.13 9.26 -14.52
N GLU A 153 -2.91 10.53 -14.89
CA GLU A 153 -2.13 10.90 -16.07
C GLU A 153 -0.66 10.51 -15.94
N ARG A 154 -0.06 10.72 -14.75
CA ARG A 154 1.34 10.32 -14.48
C ARG A 154 1.53 8.81 -14.59
N ILE A 155 0.57 8.02 -14.11
CA ILE A 155 0.58 6.56 -14.25
C ILE A 155 0.39 6.15 -15.72
N ALA A 156 -0.52 6.81 -16.44
CA ALA A 156 -0.75 6.54 -17.86
C ALA A 156 0.49 6.84 -18.72
N ASP A 157 1.20 7.94 -18.46
CA ASP A 157 2.46 8.28 -19.13
C ASP A 157 3.54 7.21 -18.90
N ALA A 158 3.50 6.51 -17.76
CA ALA A 158 4.45 5.48 -17.37
C ALA A 158 4.05 4.06 -17.83
N ALA A 159 2.91 3.89 -18.49
CA ALA A 159 2.43 2.59 -18.94
C ALA A 159 3.46 1.87 -19.84
N GLY A 160 3.64 0.57 -19.62
CA GLY A 160 4.61 -0.25 -20.34
C GLY A 160 6.07 -0.06 -19.91
N THR A 161 6.32 0.68 -18.81
CA THR A 161 7.66 0.94 -18.29
C THR A 161 7.80 0.57 -16.82
N THR A 162 9.03 0.61 -16.30
CA THR A 162 9.30 0.63 -14.86
C THR A 162 9.47 2.07 -14.39
N ALA A 163 8.57 2.56 -13.54
CA ALA A 163 8.56 3.94 -13.08
C ALA A 163 8.36 4.04 -11.57
N THR A 164 8.97 5.05 -10.96
CA THR A 164 8.70 5.47 -9.57
C THR A 164 8.05 6.84 -9.62
N ILE A 165 6.88 6.94 -9.00
CA ILE A 165 6.07 8.16 -8.93
C ILE A 165 5.98 8.55 -7.45
N ILE A 166 6.45 9.76 -7.17
CA ILE A 166 6.39 10.31 -5.81
C ILE A 166 5.06 11.05 -5.64
N VAL A 167 4.38 10.74 -4.53
CA VAL A 167 3.17 11.41 -4.06
C VAL A 167 3.58 12.46 -3.02
N TYR A 168 3.36 13.74 -3.34
CA TYR A 168 3.79 14.87 -2.49
C TYR A 168 2.66 15.43 -1.60
N GLY A 169 1.41 15.15 -1.94
CA GLY A 169 0.23 15.61 -1.20
C GLY A 169 -0.90 14.58 -1.21
N ASN A 170 -1.99 14.89 -0.51
CA ASN A 170 -3.20 14.08 -0.57
C ASN A 170 -3.93 14.35 -1.89
N GLU A 171 -4.23 13.32 -2.66
CA GLU A 171 -4.89 13.44 -3.96
C GLU A 171 -6.26 12.77 -3.93
N GLU A 172 -7.26 13.47 -4.47
CA GLU A 172 -8.60 12.94 -4.72
C GLU A 172 -8.66 12.29 -6.10
N ILE A 173 -9.13 11.04 -6.14
CA ILE A 173 -9.16 10.19 -7.33
C ILE A 173 -10.63 9.87 -7.66
N PRO A 174 -11.24 10.58 -8.62
CA PRO A 174 -12.66 10.38 -8.94
C PRO A 174 -12.90 9.10 -9.75
N ALA A 175 -12.02 8.80 -10.71
CA ALA A 175 -12.15 7.66 -11.62
C ALA A 175 -11.19 6.52 -11.25
N THR A 176 -11.54 5.29 -11.64
CA THR A 176 -10.63 4.14 -11.50
C THR A 176 -9.37 4.35 -12.33
N ILE A 177 -8.20 4.19 -11.71
CA ILE A 177 -6.92 4.15 -12.41
C ILE A 177 -6.68 2.70 -12.85
N SER A 178 -6.63 2.48 -14.15
CA SER A 178 -6.37 1.16 -14.74
C SER A 178 -4.94 1.08 -15.23
N ILE A 179 -4.18 0.11 -14.72
CA ILE A 179 -2.81 -0.20 -15.14
C ILE A 179 -2.87 -1.48 -15.96
N ASN A 180 -3.24 -1.36 -17.22
CA ASN A 180 -3.59 -2.47 -18.12
C ASN A 180 -2.69 -2.56 -19.35
N THR A 181 -1.42 -2.19 -19.19
CA THR A 181 -0.39 -2.36 -20.21
C THR A 181 0.65 -3.35 -19.70
N ASP A 182 1.02 -4.35 -20.52
CA ASP A 182 2.01 -5.35 -20.14
C ASP A 182 3.35 -4.74 -19.75
N ASN A 183 4.06 -5.43 -18.86
CA ASN A 183 5.38 -5.01 -18.35
C ASN A 183 5.40 -3.68 -17.59
N SER A 184 4.23 -3.12 -17.24
CA SER A 184 4.15 -1.95 -16.38
C SER A 184 4.56 -2.34 -14.96
N ILE A 185 5.60 -1.69 -14.42
CA ILE A 185 6.00 -1.78 -13.02
C ILE A 185 5.96 -0.38 -12.43
N ILE A 186 4.88 -0.05 -11.72
CA ILE A 186 4.65 1.28 -11.18
C ILE A 186 4.84 1.26 -9.66
N THR A 187 5.80 2.03 -9.17
CA THR A 187 6.00 2.26 -7.73
C THR A 187 5.42 3.60 -7.35
N LEU A 188 4.43 3.62 -6.45
CA LEU A 188 3.93 4.83 -5.80
C LEU A 188 4.57 4.94 -4.42
N THR A 189 5.26 6.05 -4.15
CA THR A 189 5.98 6.25 -2.89
C THR A 189 5.88 7.69 -2.39
N THR A 190 6.32 7.94 -1.16
CA THR A 190 6.39 9.27 -0.56
C THR A 190 7.84 9.77 -0.52
N ALA A 191 8.05 11.09 -0.60
CA ALA A 191 9.38 11.70 -0.48
C ALA A 191 9.91 11.67 0.97
N ASP A 192 9.01 11.51 1.93
CA ASP A 192 9.26 11.62 3.37
C ASP A 192 8.36 10.64 4.14
N ASN A 193 8.43 10.71 5.47
CA ASN A 193 7.69 9.82 6.37
C ASN A 193 6.26 10.29 6.69
N THR A 194 5.75 11.28 5.98
CA THR A 194 4.39 11.79 6.21
C THR A 194 3.39 11.00 5.35
N GLU A 195 2.29 10.56 5.96
CA GLU A 195 1.25 9.82 5.24
C GLU A 195 0.64 10.67 4.13
N ARG A 196 0.60 10.14 2.91
CA ARG A 196 -0.07 10.76 1.75
C ARG A 196 -1.24 9.89 1.33
N ILE A 197 -2.43 10.48 1.29
CA ILE A 197 -3.68 9.78 1.04
C ILE A 197 -4.06 9.91 -0.43
N LEU A 198 -4.23 8.77 -1.09
CA LEU A 198 -4.87 8.66 -2.39
C LEU A 198 -6.32 8.24 -2.16
N LYS A 199 -7.22 9.21 -2.12
CA LYS A 199 -8.61 9.02 -1.68
C LYS A 199 -9.51 8.81 -2.89
N LYS A 200 -10.27 7.72 -2.90
CA LYS A 200 -11.36 7.54 -3.87
C LYS A 200 -12.49 8.52 -3.55
N THR A 201 -12.99 9.25 -4.55
CA THR A 201 -14.11 10.20 -4.38
C THR A 201 -15.39 9.81 -5.12
N GLY A 202 -15.33 8.93 -6.12
CA GLY A 202 -16.54 8.27 -6.67
C GLY A 202 -16.70 6.83 -6.20
N VAL A 203 -17.80 6.15 -6.50
CA VAL A 203 -17.90 4.70 -6.27
C VAL A 203 -17.02 3.89 -7.25
N GLY A 204 -16.72 2.63 -6.93
CA GLY A 204 -15.90 1.70 -7.71
C GLY A 204 -14.47 1.49 -7.18
N ASN A 205 -13.66 0.71 -7.91
CA ASN A 205 -12.25 0.51 -7.58
C ASN A 205 -11.46 1.83 -7.74
N LEU A 206 -10.46 2.06 -6.89
CA LEU A 206 -9.44 3.10 -7.10
C LEU A 206 -8.36 2.59 -8.06
N LEU A 207 -7.85 1.38 -7.85
CA LEU A 207 -6.87 0.74 -8.73
C LEU A 207 -7.41 -0.55 -9.36
N ASN A 208 -7.24 -0.68 -10.68
CA ASN A 208 -7.35 -1.94 -11.40
C ASN A 208 -5.98 -2.29 -11.98
N ILE A 209 -5.37 -3.36 -11.48
CA ILE A 209 -4.01 -3.76 -11.85
C ILE A 209 -4.08 -4.96 -12.78
N GLY A 210 -3.67 -4.76 -14.02
CA GLY A 210 -3.76 -5.75 -15.08
C GLY A 210 -5.16 -5.96 -15.63
N ALA A 211 -5.26 -6.90 -16.56
CA ALA A 211 -6.50 -7.33 -17.19
C ALA A 211 -6.35 -8.80 -17.66
N ALA A 212 -7.37 -9.35 -18.31
CA ALA A 212 -7.25 -10.68 -18.92
C ALA A 212 -6.09 -10.70 -19.93
N SER A 213 -5.13 -11.60 -19.72
CA SER A 213 -3.90 -11.73 -20.53
C SER A 213 -2.94 -10.53 -20.46
N VAL A 214 -3.14 -9.61 -19.52
CA VAL A 214 -2.23 -8.48 -19.29
C VAL A 214 -1.66 -8.55 -17.87
N SER A 215 -0.34 -8.53 -17.78
CA SER A 215 0.41 -8.54 -16.53
C SER A 215 0.95 -7.14 -16.19
N ALA A 216 0.60 -6.64 -15.02
CA ALA A 216 1.16 -5.41 -14.48
C ALA A 216 1.54 -5.60 -13.01
N LYS A 217 2.49 -4.81 -12.54
CA LYS A 217 2.89 -4.76 -11.14
C LYS A 217 2.75 -3.35 -10.59
N VAL A 218 2.10 -3.23 -9.45
CA VAL A 218 2.08 -2.00 -8.66
C VAL A 218 2.73 -2.25 -7.31
N ILE A 219 3.61 -1.34 -6.91
CA ILE A 219 4.22 -1.31 -5.58
C ILE A 219 3.72 -0.04 -4.89
N LEU A 220 3.04 -0.18 -3.75
CA LEU A 220 2.79 0.90 -2.82
C LEU A 220 3.86 0.84 -1.74
N ASP A 221 4.66 1.91 -1.64
CA ASP A 221 5.84 2.00 -0.78
C ASP A 221 5.79 3.27 0.07
N GLY A 222 6.65 3.34 1.09
CA GLY A 222 6.74 4.48 1.99
C GLY A 222 5.44 4.67 2.75
N TYR A 223 4.93 5.90 2.80
CA TYR A 223 3.74 6.25 3.59
C TYR A 223 2.52 6.55 2.71
N VAL A 224 2.37 5.82 1.60
CA VAL A 224 1.20 5.95 0.72
C VAL A 224 0.00 5.22 1.33
N ASN A 225 -1.13 5.91 1.49
CA ASN A 225 -2.39 5.33 1.96
C ASN A 225 -3.46 5.42 0.85
N VAL A 226 -3.80 4.29 0.25
CA VAL A 226 -4.93 4.19 -0.67
C VAL A 226 -6.20 4.03 0.15
N LYS A 227 -7.07 5.05 0.11
CA LYS A 227 -8.23 5.16 0.99
C LYS A 227 -9.55 5.15 0.23
N GLY A 228 -10.49 4.32 0.67
CA GLY A 228 -11.82 4.19 0.07
C GLY A 228 -12.86 5.12 0.66
N LEU A 229 -14.12 4.93 0.26
CA LEU A 229 -15.29 5.65 0.77
C LEU A 229 -15.98 4.86 1.88
N ALA A 230 -16.34 5.53 2.97
CA ALA A 230 -17.15 4.97 4.03
C ALA A 230 -17.99 6.05 4.73
N THR A 231 -19.26 5.75 4.96
CA THR A 231 -20.13 6.61 5.78
C THR A 231 -19.81 6.46 7.27
N MET A 232 -20.38 7.34 8.10
CA MET A 232 -20.27 7.26 9.56
C MET A 232 -20.74 5.92 10.15
N GLU A 233 -21.75 5.27 9.55
CA GLU A 233 -22.21 3.93 9.97
C GLU A 233 -21.06 2.91 9.94
N TYR A 234 -20.13 3.08 8.99
CA TYR A 234 -19.01 2.17 8.75
C TYR A 234 -17.67 2.78 9.18
N GLY A 235 -17.68 3.79 10.05
CA GLY A 235 -16.48 4.39 10.64
C GLY A 235 -15.72 5.35 9.73
N GLY A 236 -16.34 5.85 8.66
CA GLY A 236 -15.81 6.91 7.81
C GLY A 236 -16.52 8.26 8.00
N THR A 237 -16.27 9.18 7.08
CA THR A 237 -16.79 10.56 7.10
C THR A 237 -17.45 10.95 5.78
N ASP A 238 -17.57 10.01 4.84
CA ASP A 238 -18.09 10.28 3.50
C ASP A 238 -19.61 10.25 3.49
N GLU A 239 -20.22 10.89 2.49
CA GLU A 239 -21.68 10.94 2.32
C GLU A 239 -22.24 9.58 1.85
N GLU A 240 -21.44 8.80 1.13
CA GLU A 240 -21.80 7.49 0.60
C GLU A 240 -20.73 6.43 0.86
N ASN A 241 -21.15 5.17 0.75
CA ASN A 241 -20.25 4.02 0.81
C ASN A 241 -19.80 3.62 -0.59
N ASN A 242 -18.67 2.92 -0.67
CA ASN A 242 -18.25 2.32 -1.93
C ASN A 242 -19.11 1.09 -2.30
N THR A 243 -19.03 0.69 -3.56
CA THR A 243 -19.77 -0.44 -4.16
C THR A 243 -18.84 -1.46 -4.81
N ALA A 244 -17.54 -1.41 -4.51
CA ALA A 244 -16.54 -2.37 -4.96
C ALA A 244 -15.39 -2.46 -3.94
N SER A 245 -14.54 -3.49 -4.07
CA SER A 245 -13.22 -3.49 -3.44
C SER A 245 -12.42 -2.26 -3.88
N LEU A 246 -11.54 -1.76 -3.03
CA LEU A 246 -10.75 -0.57 -3.37
C LEU A 246 -9.71 -0.85 -4.46
N ILE A 247 -9.13 -2.05 -4.46
CA ILE A 247 -8.14 -2.49 -5.45
C ILE A 247 -8.52 -3.85 -6.02
N ASN A 248 -8.41 -3.99 -7.34
CA ASN A 248 -8.50 -5.27 -8.02
C ASN A 248 -7.15 -5.64 -8.65
N VAL A 249 -6.70 -6.87 -8.44
CA VAL A 249 -5.46 -7.42 -9.03
C VAL A 249 -5.83 -8.58 -9.95
N ALA A 250 -5.68 -8.39 -11.25
CA ALA A 250 -5.99 -9.41 -12.25
C ALA A 250 -5.03 -10.62 -12.17
N ALA A 251 -5.45 -11.74 -12.76
CA ALA A 251 -4.61 -12.93 -12.84
C ALA A 251 -3.29 -12.61 -13.59
N GLY A 252 -2.16 -13.13 -13.10
CA GLY A 252 -0.83 -12.85 -13.64
C GLY A 252 -0.26 -11.47 -13.28
N SER A 253 -1.03 -10.60 -12.60
CA SER A 253 -0.56 -9.30 -12.10
C SER A 253 -0.16 -9.35 -10.64
N GLU A 254 0.52 -8.30 -10.16
CA GLU A 254 1.04 -8.22 -8.80
C GLU A 254 0.73 -6.87 -8.13
N LEU A 255 0.30 -6.93 -6.87
CA LEU A 255 0.31 -5.79 -5.95
C LEU A 255 1.27 -6.09 -4.80
N THR A 256 2.21 -5.18 -4.54
CA THR A 256 3.07 -5.20 -3.36
C THR A 256 2.78 -4.00 -2.48
N LEU A 257 2.53 -4.21 -1.20
CA LEU A 257 2.50 -3.18 -0.16
C LEU A 257 3.75 -3.36 0.70
N LYS A 258 4.54 -2.29 0.85
CA LYS A 258 5.74 -2.28 1.70
C LYS A 258 5.97 -0.88 2.30
N GLY A 259 7.05 -0.69 3.06
CA GLY A 259 7.22 0.47 3.92
C GLY A 259 6.10 0.52 4.96
N HIS A 260 5.43 1.66 5.05
CA HIS A 260 4.24 1.89 5.87
C HIS A 260 2.97 2.06 5.00
N ALA A 261 2.98 1.53 3.77
CA ALA A 261 1.88 1.72 2.83
C ALA A 261 0.59 1.09 3.36
N LYS A 262 -0.56 1.70 3.05
CA LYS A 262 -1.87 1.29 3.56
C LYS A 262 -2.91 1.15 2.48
N VAL A 263 -3.80 0.17 2.66
CA VAL A 263 -5.10 0.09 1.98
C VAL A 263 -6.18 0.16 3.05
N SER A 264 -6.92 1.26 3.09
CA SER A 264 -7.76 1.55 4.26
C SER A 264 -9.12 2.20 4.00
N GLY A 265 -10.02 2.05 4.98
CA GLY A 265 -11.24 2.86 5.09
C GLY A 265 -12.23 2.70 3.95
N ASN A 266 -12.20 1.58 3.21
CA ASN A 266 -13.19 1.30 2.19
C ASN A 266 -14.37 0.53 2.78
N ALA A 267 -15.59 1.04 2.65
CA ALA A 267 -16.80 0.31 2.94
C ALA A 267 -17.47 -0.11 1.63
N TYR A 268 -17.30 -1.37 1.23
CA TYR A 268 -18.01 -1.99 0.11
C TYR A 268 -19.39 -2.47 0.59
N VAL A 269 -20.41 -1.66 0.34
CA VAL A 269 -21.77 -1.89 0.83
C VAL A 269 -22.75 -2.09 -0.33
N LEU A 270 -23.50 -3.19 -0.32
CA LEU A 270 -24.61 -3.44 -1.25
C LEU A 270 -25.90 -3.75 -0.49
N SER A 271 -27.00 -3.12 -0.90
CA SER A 271 -28.33 -3.33 -0.30
C SER A 271 -29.11 -4.50 -0.88
N ASN A 272 -28.83 -4.87 -2.13
CA ASN A 272 -29.42 -6.04 -2.78
C ASN A 272 -28.50 -6.52 -3.91
N PRO A 273 -27.41 -7.25 -3.59
CA PRO A 273 -26.55 -7.78 -4.64
C PRO A 273 -27.34 -8.81 -5.45
N ALA A 274 -27.42 -8.65 -6.77
CA ALA A 274 -28.24 -9.48 -7.68
C ALA A 274 -27.68 -10.91 -7.86
N GLY A 275 -27.62 -11.68 -6.78
CA GLY A 275 -27.05 -13.04 -6.76
C GLY A 275 -25.53 -13.07 -6.62
N VAL A 276 -24.90 -11.93 -6.34
CA VAL A 276 -23.43 -11.77 -6.30
C VAL A 276 -22.96 -11.72 -4.85
N ASN A 277 -21.84 -12.37 -4.55
CA ASN A 277 -21.18 -12.24 -3.25
C ASN A 277 -20.43 -10.91 -3.17
N ILE A 278 -20.33 -10.35 -1.96
CA ILE A 278 -19.53 -9.14 -1.74
C ILE A 278 -18.13 -9.59 -1.34
N LEU A 279 -17.19 -9.36 -2.24
CA LEU A 279 -15.83 -9.87 -2.17
C LEU A 279 -14.91 -8.74 -1.74
N GLY A 280 -14.15 -8.93 -0.66
CA GLY A 280 -13.02 -8.06 -0.35
C GLY A 280 -13.39 -6.60 -0.07
N GLY A 281 -13.16 -6.11 1.14
CA GLY A 281 -13.38 -4.68 1.41
C GLY A 281 -12.26 -3.84 0.81
N GLY A 282 -11.01 -4.23 1.06
CA GLY A 282 -9.83 -3.53 0.55
C GLY A 282 -9.42 -4.04 -0.82
N ILE A 283 -9.13 -5.34 -0.93
CA ILE A 283 -8.45 -5.91 -2.09
C ILE A 283 -9.14 -7.18 -2.55
N THR A 284 -9.41 -7.26 -3.86
CA THR A 284 -9.71 -8.52 -4.55
C THR A 284 -8.51 -8.89 -5.43
N ALA A 285 -7.94 -10.08 -5.20
CA ALA A 285 -6.73 -10.54 -5.88
C ALA A 285 -6.94 -11.89 -6.58
N TYR A 286 -6.88 -11.86 -7.91
CA TYR A 286 -6.74 -13.04 -8.78
C TYR A 286 -5.26 -13.33 -9.09
N GLY A 287 -4.40 -12.32 -8.94
CA GLY A 287 -2.96 -12.41 -9.09
C GLY A 287 -2.21 -12.53 -7.76
N ARG A 288 -0.99 -12.02 -7.72
CA ARG A 288 -0.12 -12.05 -6.54
C ARG A 288 -0.32 -10.81 -5.68
N LEU A 289 -0.47 -11.00 -4.37
CA LEU A 289 -0.52 -9.94 -3.38
C LEU A 289 0.60 -10.15 -2.34
N VAL A 290 1.44 -9.15 -2.15
CA VAL A 290 2.49 -9.16 -1.12
C VAL A 290 2.22 -8.02 -0.15
N VAL A 291 2.19 -8.31 1.15
CA VAL A 291 2.15 -7.33 2.23
C VAL A 291 3.37 -7.55 3.10
N ASP A 292 4.30 -6.61 3.07
CA ASP A 292 5.64 -6.73 3.66
C ASP A 292 5.97 -5.53 4.55
N GLU A 293 7.10 -5.60 5.24
CA GLU A 293 7.62 -4.54 6.09
C GLU A 293 6.57 -4.09 7.13
N ASP A 294 6.21 -2.82 7.23
CA ASP A 294 5.20 -2.30 8.18
C ASP A 294 3.87 -1.95 7.48
N ALA A 295 3.63 -2.51 6.29
CA ALA A 295 2.45 -2.21 5.47
C ALA A 295 1.16 -2.73 6.11
N GLN A 296 0.03 -2.07 5.81
CA GLN A 296 -1.25 -2.34 6.46
C GLN A 296 -2.41 -2.48 5.50
N ILE A 297 -3.30 -3.44 5.79
CA ILE A 297 -4.64 -3.50 5.20
C ILE A 297 -5.63 -3.38 6.34
N SER A 298 -6.24 -2.20 6.49
CA SER A 298 -6.92 -1.86 7.74
C SER A 298 -8.23 -1.13 7.60
N ASN A 299 -9.17 -1.43 8.50
CA ASN A 299 -10.46 -0.73 8.59
C ASN A 299 -11.27 -0.75 7.28
N ASN A 300 -11.14 -1.83 6.51
CA ASN A 300 -11.99 -2.08 5.35
C ASN A 300 -13.19 -2.93 5.73
N ILE A 301 -14.32 -2.69 5.08
CA ILE A 301 -15.60 -3.30 5.40
C ILE A 301 -16.24 -3.83 4.13
N VAL A 302 -16.78 -5.04 4.21
CA VAL A 302 -17.80 -5.52 3.28
C VAL A 302 -19.12 -5.63 4.02
N CYS A 303 -20.21 -5.15 3.43
CA CYS A 303 -21.53 -5.23 4.05
C CYS A 303 -22.63 -5.54 3.03
N CYS A 304 -23.39 -6.60 3.28
CA CYS A 304 -24.70 -6.76 2.67
C CYS A 304 -25.75 -6.21 3.63
N THR A 305 -26.39 -5.10 3.29
CA THR A 305 -27.38 -4.46 4.17
C THR A 305 -28.79 -5.02 4.03
N LYS A 306 -29.02 -5.92 3.06
CA LYS A 306 -30.31 -6.58 2.88
C LYS A 306 -30.69 -7.33 4.16
N PRO A 307 -31.76 -6.93 4.86
CA PRO A 307 -32.24 -7.69 6.01
C PRO A 307 -32.78 -9.04 5.56
N TYR A 308 -32.87 -9.96 6.52
CA TYR A 308 -33.38 -11.31 6.29
C TYR A 308 -34.80 -11.29 5.66
N PRO A 309 -35.06 -11.96 4.53
CA PRO A 309 -36.41 -12.01 3.97
C PRO A 309 -37.34 -12.83 4.87
N THR A 310 -38.47 -12.24 5.27
CA THR A 310 -39.57 -12.95 5.93
C THR A 310 -40.69 -13.23 4.93
N PRO A 311 -41.27 -14.45 4.88
CA PRO A 311 -40.97 -15.65 5.65
C PRO A 311 -39.73 -16.44 5.14
N TRP A 312 -39.15 -17.25 6.03
CA TRP A 312 -38.00 -18.13 5.74
C TRP A 312 -38.29 -19.09 4.58
N SER A 313 -37.47 -19.10 3.54
CA SER A 313 -37.45 -20.17 2.54
C SER A 313 -36.04 -20.70 2.32
N ALA A 314 -35.89 -22.02 2.28
CA ALA A 314 -34.61 -22.67 2.02
C ALA A 314 -33.98 -22.27 0.68
N ASP A 315 -34.79 -21.85 -0.29
CA ASP A 315 -34.38 -21.41 -1.63
C ASP A 315 -33.92 -19.94 -1.66
N SER A 316 -34.35 -19.11 -0.70
CA SER A 316 -33.85 -17.73 -0.51
C SER A 316 -32.49 -17.66 0.22
N ARG A 317 -31.91 -18.82 0.58
CA ARG A 317 -30.57 -18.93 1.19
C ARG A 317 -29.43 -18.74 0.20
N ASN A 318 -29.71 -18.63 -1.09
CA ASN A 318 -28.70 -18.82 -2.11
C ASN A 318 -28.08 -17.49 -2.56
N GLY A 319 -26.88 -17.20 -2.04
CA GLY A 319 -25.84 -16.53 -2.83
C GLY A 319 -25.39 -15.14 -2.38
N HIS A 320 -25.83 -14.64 -1.22
CA HIS A 320 -25.36 -13.34 -0.74
C HIS A 320 -24.54 -13.54 0.52
N ALA A 321 -23.28 -13.92 0.35
CA ALA A 321 -22.31 -13.94 1.44
C ALA A 321 -21.36 -12.76 1.30
N THR A 322 -20.85 -12.31 2.45
CA THR A 322 -19.73 -11.39 2.47
C THR A 322 -18.46 -12.17 2.79
N TRP A 323 -17.44 -12.00 1.95
CA TRP A 323 -16.21 -12.80 1.96
C TRP A 323 -14.99 -11.90 2.03
N GLY A 324 -14.19 -12.03 3.09
CA GLY A 324 -12.93 -11.31 3.22
C GLY A 324 -13.14 -9.82 3.50
N GLY A 325 -13.27 -9.43 4.77
CA GLY A 325 -13.42 -8.01 5.13
C GLY A 325 -12.26 -7.13 4.65
N ALA A 326 -11.05 -7.68 4.63
CA ALA A 326 -9.86 -7.02 4.10
C ALA A 326 -9.57 -7.46 2.67
N VAL A 327 -9.37 -8.77 2.49
CA VAL A 327 -8.81 -9.35 1.27
C VAL A 327 -9.60 -10.58 0.85
N TYR A 328 -9.97 -10.60 -0.43
CA TYR A 328 -10.45 -11.78 -1.12
C TYR A 328 -9.38 -12.23 -2.12
N VAL A 329 -8.83 -13.44 -1.97
CA VAL A 329 -7.85 -13.98 -2.94
C VAL A 329 -8.43 -15.22 -3.59
N THR A 330 -8.49 -15.26 -4.91
CA THR A 330 -9.11 -16.37 -5.66
C THR A 330 -8.32 -16.79 -6.89
N GLY A 331 -8.78 -17.83 -7.57
CA GLY A 331 -8.12 -18.42 -8.73
C GLY A 331 -6.74 -18.96 -8.37
N SER A 332 -5.78 -18.82 -9.28
CA SER A 332 -4.36 -19.13 -9.02
C SER A 332 -3.63 -18.02 -8.24
N GLY A 333 -4.37 -17.09 -7.63
CA GLY A 333 -3.81 -16.00 -6.84
C GLY A 333 -3.06 -16.52 -5.61
N VAL A 334 -2.04 -15.75 -5.20
CA VAL A 334 -1.20 -16.06 -4.03
C VAL A 334 -1.08 -14.82 -3.18
N MET A 335 -1.25 -14.98 -1.87
CA MET A 335 -0.99 -13.91 -0.91
C MET A 335 0.23 -14.23 -0.07
N GLU A 336 1.06 -13.23 0.19
CA GLU A 336 2.21 -13.34 1.08
C GLU A 336 2.18 -12.23 2.13
N ILE A 337 2.31 -12.61 3.39
CA ILE A 337 2.39 -11.70 4.54
C ILE A 337 3.76 -11.89 5.19
N ARG A 338 4.51 -10.80 5.29
CA ARG A 338 5.92 -10.78 5.68
C ARG A 338 6.21 -9.62 6.63
N GLY A 339 7.42 -9.56 7.18
CA GLY A 339 7.84 -8.46 8.06
C GLY A 339 6.94 -8.27 9.29
N ASN A 340 6.59 -7.02 9.57
CA ASN A 340 5.66 -6.58 10.60
C ASN A 340 4.28 -6.20 10.01
N ALA A 341 3.96 -6.67 8.80
CA ALA A 341 2.75 -6.30 8.10
C ALA A 341 1.50 -6.56 8.95
N LYS A 342 0.50 -5.68 8.87
CA LYS A 342 -0.68 -5.75 9.71
C LYS A 342 -1.99 -5.76 8.92
N ILE A 343 -2.81 -6.77 9.16
CA ILE A 343 -4.17 -6.86 8.61
C ILE A 343 -5.14 -6.73 9.77
N SER A 344 -5.72 -5.54 9.96
CA SER A 344 -6.43 -5.23 11.19
C SER A 344 -7.64 -4.32 11.10
N GLY A 345 -8.61 -4.52 11.98
CA GLY A 345 -9.81 -3.67 12.06
C GLY A 345 -10.79 -3.87 10.91
N ASN A 346 -10.56 -4.87 10.04
CA ASN A 346 -11.44 -5.13 8.91
C ASN A 346 -12.69 -5.88 9.35
N LYS A 347 -13.80 -5.68 8.63
CA LYS A 347 -15.10 -6.28 9.00
C LYS A 347 -15.80 -6.91 7.82
N SER A 348 -16.35 -8.10 8.04
CA SER A 348 -17.29 -8.73 7.11
C SER A 348 -18.67 -8.79 7.74
N ILE A 349 -19.64 -8.06 7.19
CA ILE A 349 -20.97 -7.88 7.78
C ILE A 349 -22.03 -8.41 6.82
N ASN A 350 -22.99 -9.19 7.31
CA ASN A 350 -24.14 -9.62 6.51
C ASN A 350 -25.44 -9.59 7.30
N LYS A 351 -26.33 -8.68 6.90
CA LYS A 351 -27.59 -8.40 7.59
C LYS A 351 -28.69 -9.43 7.30
N GLY A 352 -28.56 -10.24 6.25
CA GLY A 352 -29.60 -11.19 5.81
C GLY A 352 -29.10 -12.60 5.50
N GLY A 353 -27.84 -12.91 5.83
CA GLY A 353 -27.20 -14.14 5.38
C GLY A 353 -25.93 -14.50 6.15
N ASN A 354 -24.95 -15.03 5.44
CA ASN A 354 -23.69 -15.49 6.02
C ASN A 354 -22.59 -14.44 5.83
N ALA A 355 -21.76 -14.21 6.84
CA ALA A 355 -20.53 -13.44 6.72
C ALA A 355 -19.35 -14.33 7.06
N ILE A 356 -18.27 -14.22 6.30
CA ILE A 356 -17.18 -15.18 6.36
C ILE A 356 -15.83 -14.48 6.14
N GLY A 357 -14.84 -14.77 6.99
CA GLY A 357 -13.48 -14.28 6.81
C GLY A 357 -13.39 -12.77 7.07
N GLY A 358 -13.42 -12.34 8.34
CA GLY A 358 -13.35 -10.92 8.71
C GLY A 358 -12.09 -10.21 8.22
N ALA A 359 -10.99 -10.94 8.02
CA ALA A 359 -9.78 -10.44 7.38
C ALA A 359 -9.64 -10.99 5.96
N ILE A 360 -9.38 -12.30 5.83
CA ILE A 360 -8.94 -12.92 4.58
C ILE A 360 -9.82 -14.11 4.22
N PHE A 361 -10.24 -14.16 2.96
CA PHE A 361 -10.86 -15.33 2.36
C PHE A 361 -10.05 -15.80 1.15
N PRO A 362 -9.21 -16.84 1.29
CA PRO A 362 -8.62 -17.52 0.16
C PRO A 362 -9.58 -18.55 -0.45
N GLU A 363 -10.08 -18.26 -1.65
CA GLU A 363 -10.89 -19.17 -2.45
C GLU A 363 -10.02 -19.96 -3.44
N GLY A 364 -9.74 -21.24 -3.16
CA GLY A 364 -8.90 -22.06 -4.04
C GLY A 364 -7.44 -21.59 -4.16
N SER A 365 -7.07 -20.55 -3.42
CA SER A 365 -5.76 -19.90 -3.40
C SER A 365 -4.94 -20.26 -2.16
N THR A 366 -3.69 -19.81 -2.09
CA THR A 366 -2.81 -20.04 -0.94
C THR A 366 -2.33 -18.72 -0.34
N VAL A 367 -2.41 -18.63 0.98
CA VAL A 367 -1.83 -17.56 1.80
C VAL A 367 -0.58 -18.09 2.48
N TYR A 368 0.54 -17.41 2.28
CA TYR A 368 1.79 -17.64 3.00
C TYR A 368 1.98 -16.55 4.04
N MET A 369 2.20 -16.93 5.29
CA MET A 369 2.50 -16.01 6.39
C MET A 369 3.89 -16.33 6.92
N TYR A 370 4.86 -15.52 6.50
CA TYR A 370 6.25 -15.57 6.95
C TYR A 370 6.48 -14.69 8.18
N GLY A 371 5.61 -13.70 8.40
CA GLY A 371 5.64 -12.75 9.52
C GLY A 371 4.29 -12.04 9.65
N GLY A 372 4.30 -10.87 10.29
CA GLY A 372 3.14 -9.99 10.41
C GLY A 372 2.09 -10.42 11.44
N GLU A 373 1.00 -9.65 11.48
CA GLU A 373 -0.09 -9.77 12.45
C GLU A 373 -1.46 -9.68 11.76
N ILE A 374 -2.35 -10.62 12.05
CA ILE A 374 -3.78 -10.54 11.69
C ILE A 374 -4.59 -10.39 12.98
N SER A 375 -5.09 -9.16 13.25
CA SER A 375 -5.72 -8.86 14.53
C SER A 375 -6.83 -7.82 14.49
N GLY A 376 -7.75 -7.86 15.46
CA GLY A 376 -8.83 -6.88 15.56
C GLY A 376 -9.84 -6.92 14.41
N ASN A 377 -9.84 -7.98 13.60
CA ASN A 377 -10.81 -8.14 12.51
C ASN A 377 -12.08 -8.81 13.02
N SER A 378 -13.20 -8.59 12.34
CA SER A 378 -14.48 -9.13 12.79
C SER A 378 -15.37 -9.65 11.68
N THR A 379 -16.21 -10.61 12.04
CA THR A 379 -17.27 -11.11 11.17
C THR A 379 -18.60 -11.04 11.90
N GLU A 380 -19.59 -10.44 11.27
CA GLU A 380 -20.91 -10.21 11.82
C GLU A 380 -21.99 -10.72 10.86
N ALA A 381 -22.83 -11.66 11.31
CA ALA A 381 -23.88 -12.22 10.45
C ALA A 381 -25.17 -12.50 11.20
N SER A 382 -26.31 -12.10 10.65
CA SER A 382 -27.61 -12.44 11.23
C SER A 382 -27.85 -13.96 11.31
N HIS A 383 -27.26 -14.75 10.40
CA HIS A 383 -27.39 -16.21 10.40
C HIS A 383 -26.10 -16.96 10.73
N ARG A 384 -25.12 -17.07 9.81
CA ARG A 384 -23.86 -17.76 10.06
C ARG A 384 -22.67 -16.83 9.94
N ALA A 385 -21.87 -16.73 11.01
CA ALA A 385 -20.57 -16.08 10.97
C ALA A 385 -19.46 -17.13 11.11
N SER A 386 -18.46 -17.09 10.24
CA SER A 386 -17.27 -17.94 10.42
C SER A 386 -15.99 -17.18 10.17
N SER A 387 -14.98 -17.48 10.99
CA SER A 387 -13.64 -16.90 10.90
C SER A 387 -13.55 -15.38 10.93
N GLY A 388 -13.30 -14.82 12.11
CA GLY A 388 -12.98 -13.40 12.27
C GLY A 388 -11.68 -13.00 11.57
N ALA A 389 -10.72 -13.93 11.43
CA ALA A 389 -9.48 -13.72 10.69
C ALA A 389 -9.47 -14.41 9.31
N VAL A 390 -9.14 -15.72 9.23
CA VAL A 390 -8.89 -16.43 7.95
C VAL A 390 -9.81 -17.63 7.70
N GLN A 391 -10.64 -17.57 6.65
CA GLN A 391 -11.52 -18.67 6.27
C GLN A 391 -10.87 -19.62 5.25
N LEU A 392 -10.67 -20.89 5.61
CA LEU A 392 -10.01 -21.91 4.80
C LEU A 392 -10.99 -23.00 4.35
N THR A 393 -12.05 -22.60 3.64
CA THR A 393 -13.02 -23.56 3.08
C THR A 393 -12.46 -24.25 1.83
N SER A 394 -11.80 -23.51 0.94
CA SER A 394 -11.24 -24.02 -0.32
C SER A 394 -9.75 -23.68 -0.49
N GLY A 395 -9.30 -22.53 0.02
CA GLY A 395 -7.89 -22.13 0.05
C GLY A 395 -7.08 -22.69 1.20
N ARG A 396 -5.78 -22.38 1.21
CA ARG A 396 -4.78 -22.86 2.18
C ARG A 396 -4.14 -21.69 2.92
N LEU A 397 -3.75 -21.91 4.17
CA LEU A 397 -2.88 -21.03 4.95
C LEU A 397 -1.64 -21.81 5.38
N ILE A 398 -0.48 -21.29 5.01
CA ILE A 398 0.83 -21.80 5.42
C ILE A 398 1.52 -20.73 6.24
N MET A 399 1.65 -20.95 7.54
CA MET A 399 2.33 -20.06 8.47
C MET A 399 3.69 -20.66 8.84
N VAL A 400 4.76 -19.91 8.60
CA VAL A 400 6.12 -20.20 9.09
C VAL A 400 6.59 -19.14 10.09
N GLY A 401 5.86 -18.01 10.18
CA GLY A 401 6.03 -16.96 11.18
C GLY A 401 4.75 -16.13 11.33
N GLY A 402 4.79 -15.12 12.21
CA GLY A 402 3.68 -14.18 12.43
C GLY A 402 2.63 -14.64 13.46
N ILE A 403 1.62 -13.81 13.70
CA ILE A 403 0.60 -14.03 14.76
C ILE A 403 -0.83 -13.72 14.31
N ILE A 404 -1.79 -14.55 14.73
CA ILE A 404 -3.23 -14.29 14.59
C ILE A 404 -3.84 -14.20 15.99
N LYS A 405 -4.41 -13.03 16.35
CA LYS A 405 -4.96 -12.76 17.68
C LYS A 405 -6.10 -11.74 17.65
N ASP A 406 -6.87 -11.63 18.73
CA ASP A 406 -7.81 -10.51 18.95
C ASP A 406 -8.87 -10.29 17.85
N ASN A 407 -9.28 -11.35 17.14
CA ASN A 407 -10.35 -11.27 16.14
C ASN A 407 -11.72 -11.55 16.79
N THR A 408 -12.83 -11.13 16.19
CA THR A 408 -14.17 -11.24 16.83
C THR A 408 -15.20 -11.87 15.90
N LEU A 409 -16.10 -12.66 16.48
CA LEU A 409 -17.32 -13.14 15.79
C LEU A 409 -18.58 -12.62 16.48
N LYS A 410 -19.51 -12.11 15.68
CA LYS A 410 -20.87 -11.71 16.06
C LYS A 410 -21.90 -12.47 15.22
N PHE A 411 -22.83 -13.18 15.84
CA PHE A 411 -23.80 -13.99 15.08
C PHE A 411 -25.15 -14.11 15.76
N GLY A 412 -26.21 -14.24 14.95
CA GLY A 412 -27.56 -14.52 15.41
C GLY A 412 -27.94 -16.01 15.38
N GLY A 413 -27.33 -16.80 14.49
CA GLY A 413 -27.54 -18.24 14.37
C GLY A 413 -26.31 -19.04 14.82
N ALA A 414 -25.50 -19.51 13.87
CA ALA A 414 -24.29 -20.30 14.17
C ALA A 414 -23.01 -19.48 13.99
N GLY A 415 -22.04 -19.72 14.86
CA GLY A 415 -20.72 -19.08 14.83
C GLY A 415 -19.62 -20.14 14.91
N THR A 416 -18.53 -19.98 14.16
CA THR A 416 -17.44 -20.96 14.16
C THR A 416 -16.06 -20.36 13.90
N GLY A 417 -15.07 -20.76 14.71
CA GLY A 417 -13.62 -20.59 14.46
C GLY A 417 -13.14 -19.14 14.43
N VAL A 418 -13.07 -18.44 15.57
CA VAL A 418 -12.75 -16.98 15.63
C VAL A 418 -11.45 -16.58 14.91
N ALA A 419 -10.37 -17.34 15.11
CA ALA A 419 -9.10 -17.10 14.41
C ALA A 419 -9.13 -17.65 12.98
N CYS A 420 -9.37 -18.96 12.85
CA CYS A 420 -9.48 -19.64 11.58
C CYS A 420 -10.60 -20.68 11.62
N TYR A 421 -11.29 -20.83 10.50
CA TYR A 421 -12.09 -22.02 10.20
C TYR A 421 -11.38 -22.76 9.06
N ALA A 422 -11.07 -24.04 9.25
CA ALA A 422 -10.41 -24.85 8.23
C ALA A 422 -11.21 -26.11 7.88
N ASN A 423 -11.33 -26.34 6.58
CA ASN A 423 -11.83 -27.57 5.98
C ASN A 423 -10.66 -28.33 5.33
N ALA A 424 -10.57 -29.66 5.43
CA ALA A 424 -9.49 -30.51 4.92
C ALA A 424 -8.05 -30.08 5.33
N ASP A 425 -7.04 -30.62 4.64
CA ASP A 425 -5.59 -30.37 4.80
C ASP A 425 -5.20 -28.94 4.35
N LYS A 426 -5.74 -27.91 5.02
CA LYS A 426 -5.67 -26.52 4.55
C LYS A 426 -4.98 -25.55 5.51
N LEU A 427 -4.64 -25.97 6.73
CA LEU A 427 -3.88 -25.16 7.68
C LEU A 427 -2.55 -25.84 8.05
N PHE A 428 -1.47 -25.09 7.87
CA PHE A 428 -0.10 -25.50 8.15
C PHE A 428 0.55 -24.43 9.02
N ILE A 429 1.08 -24.80 10.18
CA ILE A 429 1.74 -23.87 11.11
C ILE A 429 3.11 -24.41 11.46
N SER A 430 4.14 -23.57 11.43
CA SER A 430 5.51 -23.99 11.75
C SER A 430 6.40 -22.84 12.20
N GLY A 431 7.58 -23.17 12.72
CA GLY A 431 8.56 -22.15 13.12
C GLY A 431 8.02 -21.21 14.20
N SER A 432 8.21 -19.90 14.05
CA SER A 432 7.78 -18.89 15.04
C SER A 432 6.32 -18.44 14.90
N ALA A 433 5.54 -19.09 14.02
CA ALA A 433 4.13 -18.78 13.84
C ALA A 433 3.31 -19.08 15.12
N SER A 434 2.36 -18.22 15.46
CA SER A 434 1.53 -18.41 16.66
C SER A 434 0.06 -18.02 16.47
N ILE A 435 -0.82 -18.75 17.15
CA ILE A 435 -2.24 -18.40 17.28
C ILE A 435 -2.62 -18.65 18.75
N PRO A 436 -2.43 -17.67 19.66
CA PRO A 436 -2.54 -17.87 21.10
C PRO A 436 -3.84 -18.56 21.52
N ALA A 437 -3.83 -19.37 22.59
CA ALA A 437 -5.00 -20.14 23.07
C ALA A 437 -6.28 -19.32 23.30
N ILE A 438 -6.13 -18.01 23.51
CA ILE A 438 -7.23 -17.06 23.61
C ILE A 438 -7.12 -16.05 22.47
N SER A 439 -7.13 -16.53 21.22
CA SER A 439 -7.26 -15.64 20.06
C SER A 439 -8.74 -15.35 19.84
N GLY A 440 -9.14 -14.17 20.32
CA GLY A 440 -10.36 -13.50 19.92
C GLY A 440 -11.55 -13.63 20.86
N GLU A 441 -12.60 -12.88 20.55
CA GLU A 441 -13.81 -12.79 21.37
C GLU A 441 -15.04 -13.28 20.59
N ARG A 442 -15.93 -13.97 21.29
CA ARG A 442 -17.23 -14.39 20.77
C ARG A 442 -18.33 -13.54 21.38
N VAL A 443 -19.09 -12.85 20.55
CA VAL A 443 -20.27 -12.09 20.96
C VAL A 443 -21.51 -12.78 20.39
N SER A 444 -22.22 -13.53 21.24
CA SER A 444 -23.26 -14.47 20.79
C SER A 444 -24.67 -13.87 20.63
N VAL A 445 -24.81 -12.55 20.52
CA VAL A 445 -26.11 -11.92 20.27
C VAL A 445 -25.94 -10.73 19.35
N LEU A 446 -26.76 -10.70 18.30
CA LEU A 446 -26.98 -9.56 17.44
C LEU A 446 -28.29 -8.90 17.88
N THR A 447 -28.21 -7.73 18.54
CA THR A 447 -29.39 -7.02 19.08
C THR A 447 -30.18 -6.27 18.03
N ASP A 448 -29.55 -5.94 16.90
CA ASP A 448 -30.09 -4.98 15.92
C ASP A 448 -30.68 -5.66 14.68
N TYR A 449 -30.77 -7.00 14.70
CA TYR A 449 -31.27 -7.81 13.59
C TYR A 449 -32.59 -8.47 13.96
N THR A 450 -33.43 -8.74 12.95
CA THR A 450 -34.67 -9.48 13.14
C THR A 450 -34.33 -10.86 13.71
N THR A 451 -34.69 -11.10 14.97
CA THR A 451 -34.36 -12.33 15.70
C THR A 451 -34.84 -13.55 14.92
N ILE A 452 -33.92 -14.44 14.54
CA ILE A 452 -34.26 -15.71 13.91
C ILE A 452 -34.84 -16.63 14.99
N THR A 453 -36.15 -16.60 15.18
CA THR A 453 -36.87 -17.48 16.11
C THR A 453 -37.09 -18.86 15.46
N GLY A 454 -36.85 -19.95 16.21
CA GLY A 454 -37.26 -21.31 15.82
C GLY A 454 -36.22 -22.20 15.11
N ILE A 455 -34.96 -21.78 14.94
CA ILE A 455 -33.89 -22.65 14.42
C ILE A 455 -33.06 -23.20 15.59
N THR A 456 -32.83 -24.52 15.60
CA THR A 456 -31.87 -25.15 16.51
C THR A 456 -30.50 -24.50 16.30
N ILE A 457 -30.07 -23.73 17.28
CA ILE A 457 -28.80 -23.03 17.25
C ILE A 457 -27.68 -24.08 17.38
N ARG A 458 -26.96 -24.36 16.28
CA ARG A 458 -25.68 -25.08 16.38
C ARG A 458 -24.62 -24.07 16.77
N GLN A 459 -24.39 -23.94 18.07
CA GLN A 459 -23.25 -23.20 18.59
C GLN A 459 -22.08 -24.19 18.70
N ASP A 460 -21.12 -24.12 17.78
CA ASP A 460 -19.83 -24.76 18.02
C ASP A 460 -19.00 -23.76 18.86
N VAL A 461 -18.62 -24.17 20.07
CA VAL A 461 -18.23 -23.29 21.19
C VAL A 461 -16.74 -23.45 21.50
N GLY A 462 -15.90 -22.55 21.00
CA GLY A 462 -14.46 -22.60 21.29
C GLY A 462 -13.64 -21.71 20.36
N ASN A 463 -12.65 -21.02 20.95
CA ASN A 463 -11.74 -20.11 20.27
C ASN A 463 -10.49 -20.87 19.84
N THR A 464 -9.83 -20.32 18.81
CA THR A 464 -8.63 -20.83 18.13
C THR A 464 -8.85 -22.11 17.31
N VAL A 465 -8.65 -21.97 15.99
CA VAL A 465 -8.79 -22.95 14.90
C VAL A 465 -9.90 -24.01 15.02
N HIS A 466 -10.96 -23.87 14.23
CA HIS A 466 -11.97 -24.92 14.04
C HIS A 466 -11.63 -25.85 12.88
N LEU A 467 -11.70 -27.17 13.09
CA LEU A 467 -11.46 -28.21 12.08
C LEU A 467 -12.73 -29.02 11.77
N ASP A 468 -13.23 -28.98 10.53
CA ASP A 468 -14.42 -29.74 10.10
C ASP A 468 -14.12 -31.24 9.77
N ALA A 469 -15.07 -32.00 9.23
CA ALA A 469 -14.91 -33.42 8.88
C ALA A 469 -13.73 -33.71 7.94
N ASN A 470 -12.96 -34.77 8.21
CA ASN A 470 -11.77 -35.18 7.44
C ASN A 470 -10.62 -34.16 7.39
N CYS A 471 -10.63 -33.13 8.25
CA CYS A 471 -9.54 -32.17 8.34
C CYS A 471 -8.32 -32.73 9.07
N ARG A 472 -7.12 -32.42 8.56
CA ARG A 472 -5.85 -32.57 9.29
C ARG A 472 -5.23 -31.18 9.46
N ALA A 473 -4.93 -30.80 10.69
CA ALA A 473 -4.04 -29.68 10.97
C ALA A 473 -2.62 -30.21 11.03
N ARG A 474 -1.66 -29.44 10.50
CA ARG A 474 -0.26 -29.86 10.45
C ARG A 474 0.60 -28.83 11.17
N VAL A 475 1.45 -29.33 12.04
CA VAL A 475 2.41 -28.50 12.77
C VAL A 475 3.81 -28.99 12.44
N ALA A 476 4.72 -28.08 12.11
CA ALA A 476 6.10 -28.45 11.76
C ALA A 476 7.14 -27.61 12.51
N GLY A 477 8.30 -28.20 12.76
CA GLY A 477 9.45 -27.52 13.35
C GLY A 477 9.36 -27.33 14.87
N ILE A 478 10.46 -26.81 15.45
CA ILE A 478 10.54 -26.41 16.85
C ILE A 478 10.01 -24.97 16.93
N PRO A 479 8.90 -24.72 17.64
CA PRO A 479 8.42 -23.38 17.86
C PRO A 479 9.45 -22.57 18.64
N ALA A 480 10.13 -21.63 17.99
CA ALA A 480 11.13 -20.78 18.64
C ALA A 480 10.43 -19.55 19.25
N GLY A 481 10.45 -19.45 20.58
CA GLY A 481 9.82 -18.36 21.35
C GLY A 481 9.37 -18.85 22.73
N THR A 482 9.13 -17.95 23.68
CA THR A 482 8.89 -18.34 25.09
C THR A 482 7.49 -18.88 25.40
N ALA A 483 6.53 -18.90 24.45
CA ALA A 483 5.19 -19.48 24.61
C ALA A 483 4.34 -19.52 23.32
N PRO A 484 4.77 -20.13 22.20
CA PRO A 484 3.86 -20.40 21.09
C PRO A 484 2.76 -21.36 21.59
N VAL A 485 1.51 -21.02 21.36
CA VAL A 485 0.36 -21.87 21.71
C VAL A 485 -0.57 -21.87 20.52
N VAL A 486 -1.09 -23.04 20.14
CA VAL A 486 -2.17 -23.20 19.17
C VAL A 486 -3.20 -24.12 19.81
N THR A 487 -4.44 -23.69 19.86
CA THR A 487 -5.57 -24.50 20.34
C THR A 487 -6.40 -24.94 19.14
N PHE A 488 -6.85 -26.19 19.15
CA PHE A 488 -7.73 -26.74 18.11
C PHE A 488 -9.04 -27.21 18.71
N ASP A 489 -10.15 -26.86 18.05
CA ASP A 489 -11.48 -27.40 18.32
C ASP A 489 -11.78 -28.53 17.33
N ILE A 490 -12.06 -29.73 17.86
CA ILE A 490 -12.29 -30.95 17.09
C ILE A 490 -13.73 -31.43 17.26
N LYS A 491 -14.48 -31.41 16.16
CA LYS A 491 -15.84 -31.95 16.11
C LYS A 491 -15.85 -33.48 15.91
N LYS A 492 -16.74 -34.20 16.60
CA LYS A 492 -16.94 -35.66 16.43
C LYS A 492 -17.30 -35.99 14.97
N THR A 493 -16.42 -36.71 14.28
CA THR A 493 -16.71 -37.37 12.99
C THR A 493 -16.16 -38.79 13.04
N THR A 494 -16.80 -39.72 12.32
CA THR A 494 -16.50 -41.16 12.31
C THR A 494 -15.14 -41.53 11.68
N THR A 495 -14.25 -40.56 11.47
CA THR A 495 -12.96 -40.72 10.79
C THR A 495 -11.81 -40.23 11.68
N THR A 496 -10.71 -40.98 11.70
CA THR A 496 -9.48 -40.64 12.43
C THR A 496 -8.96 -39.28 11.99
N ARG A 497 -8.80 -38.36 12.95
CA ARG A 497 -8.22 -37.02 12.74
C ARG A 497 -6.75 -37.08 13.17
N ALA A 498 -5.84 -36.99 12.22
CA ALA A 498 -4.40 -37.08 12.48
C ALA A 498 -3.76 -35.67 12.46
N LEU A 499 -2.97 -35.38 13.50
CA LEU A 499 -1.99 -34.30 13.48
C LEU A 499 -0.67 -34.90 12.98
N GLY A 500 0.01 -34.24 12.05
CA GLY A 500 1.24 -34.77 11.44
C GLY A 500 2.25 -33.69 11.08
N LYS A 501 3.47 -34.11 10.80
CA LYS A 501 4.60 -33.27 10.40
C LYS A 501 4.47 -32.89 8.93
N TYR A 502 4.89 -31.67 8.61
CA TYR A 502 4.87 -31.13 7.25
C TYR A 502 6.24 -30.57 6.91
N ASP A 503 6.79 -30.95 5.76
CA ASP A 503 8.01 -30.34 5.23
C ASP A 503 7.64 -29.17 4.30
N PRO A 504 7.94 -27.91 4.67
CA PRO A 504 7.60 -26.75 3.85
C PRO A 504 8.41 -26.66 2.55
N ASP A 505 9.58 -27.29 2.46
CA ASP A 505 10.46 -27.25 1.29
C ASP A 505 10.11 -28.34 0.28
N THR A 506 9.77 -29.54 0.75
CA THR A 506 9.47 -30.70 -0.11
C THR A 506 7.98 -30.98 -0.28
N TYR A 507 7.12 -30.29 0.46
CA TYR A 507 5.67 -30.52 0.52
C TYR A 507 5.30 -31.95 1.00
N ALA A 508 6.26 -32.69 1.58
CA ALA A 508 6.08 -34.08 1.99
C ALA A 508 5.38 -34.20 3.36
N LEU A 509 4.72 -35.34 3.57
CA LEU A 509 3.91 -35.64 4.76
C LEU A 509 4.52 -36.81 5.54
N SER A 510 4.57 -36.69 6.86
CA SER A 510 4.88 -37.82 7.76
C SER A 510 4.11 -37.70 9.08
N ASP A 511 3.88 -38.83 9.73
CA ASP A 511 3.34 -38.87 11.09
C ASP A 511 4.43 -38.45 12.08
N PHE A 512 4.03 -37.93 13.24
CA PHE A 512 4.98 -37.74 14.35
C PHE A 512 5.44 -39.11 14.85
N THR A 513 6.75 -39.27 14.96
CA THR A 513 7.37 -40.46 15.55
C THR A 513 7.59 -40.26 17.04
N ILE A 514 7.74 -41.36 17.80
CA ILE A 514 8.00 -41.34 19.25
C ILE A 514 9.29 -40.58 19.60
N GLU A 515 10.21 -40.40 18.64
CA GLU A 515 11.47 -39.68 18.81
C GLU A 515 11.37 -38.19 18.48
N ASP A 516 10.27 -37.73 17.88
CA ASP A 516 10.07 -36.30 17.64
C ASP A 516 9.76 -35.60 18.99
N PRO A 517 10.47 -34.51 19.35
CA PRO A 517 10.09 -33.72 20.51
C PRO A 517 8.63 -33.28 20.35
N ALA A 518 7.80 -33.56 21.36
CA ALA A 518 6.39 -33.24 21.35
C ALA A 518 6.21 -31.80 20.84
N PRO A 519 5.41 -31.56 19.79
CA PRO A 519 5.35 -30.23 19.23
C PRO A 519 4.67 -29.35 20.28
N VAL A 520 5.33 -28.25 20.63
CA VAL A 520 4.85 -27.17 21.51
C VAL A 520 4.68 -27.52 23.01
N ASP A 521 5.06 -26.57 23.87
CA ASP A 521 4.81 -26.62 25.32
C ASP A 521 3.32 -26.61 25.70
N LYS A 522 2.38 -26.29 24.79
CA LYS A 522 0.92 -26.43 24.99
C LYS A 522 0.19 -26.57 23.65
N PHE A 523 -0.13 -27.79 23.22
CA PHE A 523 -1.38 -28.00 22.48
C PHE A 523 -2.49 -28.18 23.49
N GLU A 524 -3.38 -27.19 23.60
CA GLU A 524 -4.62 -27.39 24.33
C GLU A 524 -5.64 -27.96 23.34
N LEU A 525 -5.98 -29.22 23.52
CA LEU A 525 -7.07 -29.83 22.79
C LEU A 525 -8.36 -29.41 23.48
N GLY A 526 -9.14 -28.55 22.80
CA GLY A 526 -10.25 -27.83 23.40
C GLY A 526 -11.54 -28.63 23.54
N SER A 527 -12.66 -27.90 23.58
CA SER A 527 -14.02 -28.42 23.79
C SER A 527 -14.40 -29.52 22.80
N TYR A 528 -14.65 -30.73 23.27
CA TYR A 528 -15.37 -31.73 22.48
C TYR A 528 -16.88 -31.50 22.58
N ILE A 529 -17.55 -31.22 21.46
CA ILE A 529 -19.01 -31.25 21.42
C ILE A 529 -19.47 -32.66 21.08
N ILE A 530 -19.93 -33.38 22.10
CA ILE A 530 -20.66 -34.64 21.94
C ILE A 530 -22.11 -34.29 21.60
N THR A 531 -22.45 -34.30 20.31
CA THR A 531 -23.86 -34.28 19.90
C THR A 531 -24.43 -35.70 20.07
N PRO A 532 -25.59 -35.85 20.75
CA PRO A 532 -26.21 -37.15 20.96
C PRO A 532 -26.83 -37.62 19.64
N SER A 533 -26.03 -38.32 18.84
CA SER A 533 -26.55 -39.29 17.89
C SER A 533 -25.70 -40.55 18.03
N ASN A 534 -26.42 -41.65 18.16
CA ASN A 534 -25.94 -42.96 18.58
C ASN A 534 -24.67 -43.34 17.82
N TYR A 535 -23.75 -44.00 18.53
CA TYR A 535 -22.45 -44.49 18.04
C TYR A 535 -21.33 -43.44 18.01
N ALA A 536 -20.61 -43.29 19.13
CA ALA A 536 -19.15 -43.35 19.08
C ALA A 536 -18.57 -43.72 20.45
N THR A 537 -17.57 -44.59 20.41
CA THR A 537 -16.55 -44.74 21.44
C THR A 537 -15.38 -43.83 21.11
N PHE A 538 -14.85 -43.14 22.13
CA PHE A 538 -13.59 -42.42 22.08
C PHE A 538 -12.55 -43.33 22.75
N SER A 539 -11.56 -43.78 21.98
CA SER A 539 -10.43 -44.55 22.52
C SER A 539 -9.22 -43.63 22.55
N LEU A 540 -8.94 -43.03 23.71
CA LEU A 540 -7.57 -42.67 24.05
C LEU A 540 -6.90 -43.99 24.44
N GLU A 541 -5.97 -44.46 23.62
CA GLU A 541 -5.07 -45.51 24.08
C GLU A 541 -4.20 -44.88 25.16
N THR A 542 -4.36 -45.35 26.40
CA THR A 542 -3.39 -45.06 27.43
C THR A 542 -2.08 -45.67 26.94
N VAL A 543 -1.03 -44.84 26.84
CA VAL A 543 0.33 -45.35 26.64
C VAL A 543 0.73 -46.03 27.95
N THR A 544 0.26 -47.26 28.14
CA THR A 544 0.26 -47.98 29.43
C THR A 544 1.66 -48.33 29.91
N ASP A 545 2.65 -48.21 29.02
CA ASP A 545 4.08 -48.49 29.13
C ASP A 545 4.94 -47.22 29.25
N LYS A 546 4.33 -46.04 29.42
CA LYS A 546 5.04 -44.78 29.64
C LYS A 546 4.57 -44.06 30.91
N GLU A 547 5.49 -43.43 31.62
CA GLU A 547 5.23 -42.57 32.78
C GLU A 547 5.52 -41.12 32.41
N ILE A 548 4.61 -40.20 32.77
CA ILE A 548 4.87 -38.75 32.71
C ILE A 548 5.56 -38.37 34.01
N LYS A 549 6.84 -38.02 33.93
CA LYS A 549 7.61 -37.58 35.07
C LYS A 549 7.16 -36.18 35.53
N PRO A 550 7.39 -35.81 36.80
CA PRO A 550 7.03 -34.48 37.32
C PRO A 550 7.68 -33.30 36.57
N ASP A 551 8.74 -33.54 35.80
CA ASP A 551 9.41 -32.55 34.94
C ASP A 551 8.80 -32.44 33.53
N GLY A 552 7.68 -33.15 33.28
CA GLY A 552 6.97 -33.16 32.00
C GLY A 552 7.55 -34.10 30.95
N THR A 553 8.64 -34.81 31.24
CA THR A 553 9.23 -35.77 30.29
C THR A 553 8.48 -37.10 30.31
N VAL A 554 8.37 -37.75 29.14
CA VAL A 554 7.73 -39.06 28.98
C VAL A 554 8.81 -40.14 29.04
N GLY A 555 8.86 -40.89 30.14
CA GLY A 555 9.77 -42.02 30.34
C GLY A 555 9.11 -43.36 30.06
N ALA A 556 9.91 -44.43 29.91
CA ALA A 556 9.40 -45.79 30.07
C ALA A 556 8.95 -46.01 31.51
N LYS A 557 7.87 -46.75 31.68
CA LYS A 557 7.33 -47.13 33.00
C LYS A 557 8.18 -48.20 33.68
#